data_AF-R4KA32-F1
#
_entry.id   AF-R4KA32-F1
#
_cell.length_a   1.000
_cell.length_b   1.000
_cell.length_c   1.000
_cell.angle_alpha   90.00
_cell.angle_beta   90.00
_cell.angle_gamma   90.00
#
_symmetry.space_group_name_H-M   'P 1'
#
loop_
_entity.id
_entity.type
_entity.pdbx_description
1 polymer ?
#
loop_
_entity_poly.entity_id
_entity_poly.type
_entity_poly.pdbx_seq_one_letter_code
_entity_poly.pdbx_strand_id
1 'polypeptide(L)' 'MKRRLKFHELVARAKNGDKEAFIQLVGQLNPAIKKYSRWSNHYNECYSDLIFWLMNAIHKYPA' A
#
# COMPACT_ATOMS: atom_id res chain seq x y z
N MET A 1 -0.08 14.95 -18.82
CA MET A 1 0.08 13.58 -18.26
C MET A 1 0.51 13.70 -16.80
N LYS A 2 -0.27 13.19 -15.83
CA LYS A 2 0.19 13.10 -14.43
C LYS A 2 1.41 12.17 -14.39
N ARG A 3 2.59 12.68 -14.01
CA ARG A 3 3.78 11.83 -13.78
C ARG A 3 3.39 10.78 -12.74
N ARG A 4 3.45 9.50 -13.11
CA ARG A 4 3.50 8.43 -12.10
C ARG A 4 4.82 8.60 -11.37
N LEU A 5 4.76 9.07 -10.13
CA LEU A 5 5.91 9.06 -9.23
C LEU A 5 6.44 7.62 -9.14
N LYS A 6 7.77 7.46 -9.13
CA LYS A 6 8.36 6.13 -8.97
C LYS A 6 7.95 5.60 -7.59
N PHE A 7 7.77 4.28 -7.47
CA PHE A 7 7.32 3.63 -6.22
C PHE A 7 8.13 4.12 -5.01
N HIS A 8 9.44 4.27 -5.18
CA HIS A 8 10.35 4.78 -4.17
C HIS A 8 10.03 6.21 -3.71
N GLU A 9 9.71 7.12 -4.63
CA GLU A 9 9.31 8.50 -4.29
C GLU A 9 7.98 8.53 -3.54
N LEU A 10 7.04 7.65 -3.91
CA LEU A 10 5.77 7.52 -3.20
C LEU A 10 5.98 7.00 -1.79
N VAL A 11 6.88 6.02 -1.60
CA VAL A 11 7.25 5.51 -0.26
C VAL A 11 7.88 6.60 0.59
N ALA A 12 8.82 7.38 0.04
CA ALA A 12 9.44 8.49 0.75
C ALA A 12 8.42 9.57 1.16
N ARG A 13 7.49 9.94 0.27
CA ARG A 13 6.41 10.90 0.59
C ARG A 13 5.43 10.34 1.62
N ALA A 14 5.03 9.09 1.48
CA ALA A 14 4.12 8.44 2.42
C ALA A 14 4.74 8.30 3.83
N LYS A 15 6.06 8.06 3.93
CA LYS A 15 6.80 8.09 5.20
C LYS A 15 6.74 9.47 5.88
N ASN A 16 6.76 10.54 5.10
CA ASN A 16 6.66 11.91 5.60
C ASN A 16 5.22 12.34 5.94
N GLY A 17 4.24 11.43 5.89
CA GLY A 17 2.84 11.70 6.25
C GLY A 17 1.97 12.20 5.09
N ASP A 18 2.45 12.16 3.84
CA ASP A 18 1.64 12.49 2.67
C ASP A 18 0.57 11.42 2.44
N LYS A 19 -0.67 11.76 2.80
CA LYS A 19 -1.85 10.89 2.68
C LYS A 19 -2.17 10.57 1.22
N GLU A 20 -1.94 11.49 0.28
CA GLU A 20 -2.19 11.23 -1.14
C GLU A 20 -1.17 10.25 -1.72
N ALA A 21 0.10 10.35 -1.32
CA ALA A 21 1.12 9.37 -1.70
C ALA A 21 0.79 7.98 -1.14
N PHE A 22 0.28 7.91 0.09
CA PHE A 22 -0.15 6.66 0.70
C PHE A 22 -1.35 6.03 -0.03
N ILE A 23 -2.38 6.83 -0.37
CA ILE A 23 -3.54 6.35 -1.16
C ILE A 23 -3.08 5.82 -2.52
N GLN A 24 -2.12 6.49 -3.17
CA GLN A 24 -1.57 6.01 -4.44
C GLN A 24 -0.81 4.69 -4.30
N LEU A 25 -0.04 4.48 -3.22
CA LEU A 25 0.63 3.21 -2.93
C LEU A 25 -0.38 2.08 -2.71
N VAL A 26 -1.38 2.32 -1.86
CA VAL A 26 -2.45 1.35 -1.62
C VAL A 26 -3.17 1.03 -2.92
N GLY A 27 -3.48 2.04 -3.74
CA GLY A 27 -4.10 1.85 -5.05
C GLY A 27 -3.27 0.98 -6.00
N GLN A 28 -1.95 1.15 -6.03
CA GLN A 28 -1.03 0.32 -6.84
C GLN A 28 -0.96 -1.12 -6.33
N LEU A 29 -1.02 -1.32 -5.01
CA LEU A 29 -0.90 -2.63 -4.37
C LEU A 29 -2.25 -3.35 -4.22
N ASN A 30 -3.37 -2.63 -4.37
CA ASN A 30 -4.73 -3.16 -4.22
C ASN A 30 -5.00 -4.43 -5.06
N PRO A 31 -4.54 -4.54 -6.33
CA PRO A 31 -4.71 -5.77 -7.11
C PRO A 31 -4.02 -6.98 -6.45
N ALA A 32 -2.84 -6.78 -5.87
CA ALA A 32 -2.12 -7.84 -5.16
C ALA A 32 -2.82 -8.17 -3.83
N ILE A 33 -3.22 -7.15 -3.06
CA ILE A 33 -3.93 -7.32 -1.78
C ILE A 33 -5.22 -8.12 -2.01
N LYS A 34 -6.03 -7.76 -3.01
CA LYS A 34 -7.26 -8.49 -3.38
C LYS A 34 -6.99 -9.92 -3.84
N LYS A 35 -5.86 -10.17 -4.51
CA LYS A 35 -5.46 -11.53 -4.91
C LYS A 35 -5.17 -12.39 -3.69
N TYR A 36 -4.37 -11.88 -2.76
CA TYR A 36 -3.99 -12.62 -1.56
C TYR A 36 -5.15 -12.77 -0.57
N SER A 37 -6.02 -11.77 -0.43
CA SER A 37 -7.21 -11.88 0.43
C SER A 37 -8.24 -12.89 -0.11
N ARG A 38 -8.28 -13.15 -1.42
CA ARG A 38 -9.14 -14.21 -1.99
C ARG A 38 -8.63 -15.62 -1.70
N TRP A 39 -7.32 -15.78 -1.51
CA TRP A 39 -6.72 -17.08 -1.21
C TRP A 39 -6.92 -17.50 0.25
N SER A 40 -7.27 -16.57 1.15
CA SER A 40 -7.35 -16.84 2.57
C SER A 40 -8.75 -17.21 3.08
N ASN A 41 -9.76 -17.43 2.21
CA ASN A 41 -11.18 -17.68 2.55
C ASN A 41 -11.89 -16.62 3.41
N HIS A 42 -11.17 -15.67 4.01
CA HIS A 42 -11.65 -14.58 4.87
C HIS A 42 -11.37 -13.22 4.22
N TYR A 43 -12.00 -12.97 3.08
CA TYR A 43 -11.67 -11.85 2.18
C TYR A 43 -11.65 -10.47 2.86
N ASN A 44 -12.64 -10.14 3.71
CA ASN A 44 -12.74 -8.82 4.33
C ASN A 44 -11.76 -8.62 5.50
N GLU A 45 -11.60 -9.65 6.35
CA GLU A 45 -10.70 -9.63 7.50
C GLU A 45 -9.26 -9.56 7.01
N CYS A 46 -8.88 -10.44 6.08
CA CYS A 46 -7.54 -10.45 5.50
C CYS A 46 -7.22 -9.19 4.68
N TYR A 47 -8.22 -8.56 4.04
CA TYR A 47 -7.98 -7.30 3.34
C TYR A 47 -7.57 -6.19 4.31
N SER A 48 -8.28 -6.07 5.43
CA SER A 48 -8.00 -5.05 6.44
C SER A 48 -6.65 -5.28 7.11
N ASP A 49 -6.33 -6.54 7.43
CA ASP A 49 -5.03 -6.93 7.99
C ASP A 49 -3.87 -6.65 7.02
N LEU A 50 -4.04 -6.96 5.74
CA LEU A 50 -3.02 -6.69 4.71
C LEU A 50 -2.77 -5.18 4.54
N ILE A 51 -3.80 -4.35 4.64
CA ILE A 51 -3.68 -2.89 4.59
C ILE A 51 -2.94 -2.38 5.83
N PHE A 52 -3.28 -2.87 7.02
CA PHE A 52 -2.60 -2.48 8.26
C PHE A 52 -1.13 -2.93 8.26
N TRP A 53 -0.85 -4.15 7.80
CA TRP A 53 0.51 -4.63 7.60
C TRP A 53 1.27 -3.73 6.61
N LEU A 54 0.64 -3.35 5.50
CA LEU A 54 1.25 -2.49 4.49
C LEU A 54 1.60 -1.09 5.04
N MET A 55 0.74 -0.50 5.86
CA MET A 55 1.04 0.77 6.55
C MET A 55 2.33 0.68 7.37
N ASN A 56 2.44 -0.38 8.18
CA ASN A 56 3.61 -0.63 9.01
C ASN A 56 4.86 -0.95 8.17
N ALA A 57 4.70 -1.69 7.07
CA ALA A 57 5.79 -2.03 6.16
C ALA A 57 6.36 -0.78 5.47
N ILE A 58 5.50 0.14 5.02
CA ILE A 58 5.93 1.40 4.39
C ILE A 58 6.74 2.26 5.38
N HIS A 59 6.32 2.34 6.64
CA HIS A 59 7.09 3.06 7.68
C HIS A 59 8.47 2.44 7.93
N LYS A 60 8.60 1.12 7.81
CA LYS A 60 9.86 0.39 8.01
C LYS A 60 10.71 0.27 6.74
N TYR A 61 10.18 0.62 5.58
CA TYR A 61 10.87 0.43 4.30
C TYR A 61 12.14 1.30 4.24
N PRO A 62 13.32 0.73 3.94
CA PRO A 62 14.53 1.52 3.72
C PRO A 62 14.35 2.32 2.42
N ALA A 63 14.19 3.64 2.56
CA ALA A 63 14.25 4.57 1.45
C ALA A 63 15.72 4.91 1.21
#